data_AF-A0A0D8X820-F1
#
_entry.id   AF-A0A0D8X820-F1
#
_cell.length_a   1.000
_cell.length_b   1.000
_cell.length_c   1.000
_cell.angle_alpha   90.00
_cell.angle_beta   90.00
_cell.angle_gamma   90.00
#
_symmetry.space_group_name_H-M   'P 1'
#
loop_
_entity.id
_entity.type
_entity.pdbx_description
1 polymer ?
#
loop_
_entity_poly.entity_id
_entity_poly.type
_entity_poly.pdbx_seq_one_letter_code
_entity_poly.pdbx_strand_id
1 'polypeptide(L)'
;MLLSVRLNDKVNCLVTGNTVTSSCDKMDMAACGMQNNMKSIPPQHLTLSGTLKIGNLIMATWSNQMWRTILNRVLRVLSSGPFGMNFQAASVDIS
;
A
#
# COMPACT_ATOMS: atom_id res chain seq x y z
N MET A 1 -12.25 7.71 -18.20
CA MET A 1 -10.78 7.70 -18.05
C MET A 1 -10.40 6.31 -17.57
N LEU A 2 -9.62 5.57 -18.35
CA LEU A 2 -9.12 4.24 -17.99
C LEU A 2 -7.73 4.42 -17.38
N LEU A 3 -7.55 3.96 -16.15
CA LEU A 3 -6.30 4.04 -15.39
C LEU A 3 -5.82 2.63 -15.15
N SER A 4 -4.71 2.21 -15.78
CA SER A 4 -4.12 0.91 -15.44
C SER A 4 -3.06 1.06 -14.35
N VAL A 5 -3.18 0.26 -13.29
CA VAL A 5 -2.44 0.33 -12.03
C VAL A 5 -1.63 -0.96 -11.85
N ARG A 6 -0.34 -0.84 -11.51
CA ARG A 6 0.53 -2.02 -11.30
C ARG A 6 0.41 -2.53 -9.87
N LEU A 7 -0.15 -3.73 -9.68
CA LEU A 7 -0.24 -4.42 -8.38
C LEU A 7 0.78 -5.55 -8.35
N ASN A 8 1.92 -5.27 -7.70
CA ASN A 8 3.12 -6.12 -7.70
C ASN A 8 3.71 -6.29 -9.11
N ASP A 9 4.99 -6.64 -9.23
CA ASP A 9 5.73 -6.63 -10.51
C ASP A 9 5.18 -7.54 -11.62
N LYS A 10 4.02 -8.18 -11.41
CA LYS A 10 3.43 -9.21 -12.29
C LYS A 10 2.02 -8.91 -12.77
N VAL A 11 1.22 -8.11 -12.05
CA VAL A 11 -0.21 -7.89 -12.37
C VAL A 11 -0.49 -6.41 -12.66
N ASN A 12 -1.16 -6.12 -13.77
CA ASN A 12 -1.69 -4.80 -14.09
C ASN A 12 -3.21 -4.82 -13.95
N CYS A 13 -3.78 -3.84 -13.25
CA CYS A 13 -5.20 -3.73 -13.02
C CYS A 13 -5.79 -2.60 -13.81
N LEU A 14 -6.86 -2.83 -14.55
CA LEU A 14 -7.62 -1.79 -15.23
C LEU A 14 -8.61 -1.17 -14.24
N VAL A 15 -8.48 0.13 -14.01
CA VAL A 15 -9.38 0.92 -13.18
C VAL A 15 -10.25 1.78 -14.10
N THR A 16 -11.55 1.58 -14.01
CA THR A 16 -12.55 2.42 -14.69
C THR A 16 -13.25 3.26 -13.63
N GLY A 17 -13.00 4.57 -13.64
CA GLY A 17 -13.41 5.45 -12.55
C GLY A 17 -12.62 5.14 -11.26
N ASN A 18 -13.30 4.55 -10.29
CA ASN A 18 -12.79 4.18 -8.96
C ASN A 18 -12.94 2.66 -8.67
N THR A 19 -13.25 1.86 -9.69
CA THR A 19 -13.40 0.39 -9.56
C THR A 19 -12.35 -0.33 -10.40
N VAL A 20 -11.71 -1.37 -9.85
CA VAL A 20 -10.87 -2.30 -10.61
C VAL A 20 -11.79 -3.22 -11.41
N THR A 21 -11.80 -3.05 -12.73
CA THR A 21 -12.66 -3.79 -13.65
C THR A 21 -12.00 -5.04 -14.23
N SER A 22 -10.67 -5.12 -14.25
CA SER A 22 -9.94 -6.33 -14.67
C SER A 22 -8.51 -6.35 -14.15
N SER A 23 -7.92 -7.54 -14.05
CA SER A 23 -6.50 -7.76 -13.72
C SER A 23 -5.84 -8.57 -14.83
N CYS A 24 -4.67 -8.14 -15.29
CA CYS A 24 -3.92 -8.68 -16.41
C CYS A 24 -2.53 -9.10 -15.94
N ASP A 25 -2.18 -10.36 -16.13
CA ASP A 25 -0.81 -10.83 -15.89
C ASP A 25 0.13 -10.39 -17.02
N LYS A 26 1.40 -10.17 -16.68
CA LYS A 26 2.48 -9.75 -17.61
C LYS A 26 2.60 -10.61 -18.88
N MET A 27 2.15 -11.87 -18.84
CA MET A 27 2.21 -12.80 -19.96
C MET A 27 1.10 -12.57 -21.01
N ASP A 28 0.04 -11.83 -20.67
CA ASP A 28 -1.12 -11.64 -21.54
C ASP A 28 -1.38 -10.15 -21.85
N MET A 29 -0.29 -9.41 -22.10
CA MET A 29 -0.32 -7.99 -22.46
C MET A 29 -1.05 -7.72 -23.79
N ALA A 30 -1.10 -8.72 -24.67
CA ALA A 30 -1.82 -8.65 -25.94
C ALA A 30 -3.34 -8.63 -25.72
N ALA A 31 -3.87 -9.40 -24.74
CA ALA A 31 -5.28 -9.38 -24.39
C ALA A 31 -5.73 -8.06 -23.74
N CYS A 32 -4.80 -7.33 -23.09
CA CYS A 32 -5.15 -6.12 -22.36
C CYS A 32 -4.98 -4.80 -23.13
N GLY A 33 -4.42 -4.75 -24.34
CA GLY A 33 -4.39 -3.54 -25.18
C GLY A 33 -3.84 -2.26 -24.49
N MET A 34 -3.05 -2.43 -23.43
CA MET A 34 -2.90 -1.42 -22.35
C MET A 34 -1.51 -0.78 -22.28
N GLN A 35 -0.68 -0.91 -23.32
CA GLN A 35 0.72 -0.47 -23.23
C GLN A 35 0.89 1.06 -23.09
N ASN A 36 -0.02 1.87 -23.66
CA ASN A 36 0.18 3.32 -23.77
C ASN A 36 -0.48 4.16 -22.66
N ASN A 37 -1.28 3.56 -21.78
CA ASN A 37 -2.05 4.28 -20.75
C ASN A 37 -1.68 3.87 -19.31
N MET A 38 -0.55 3.18 -19.13
CA MET A 38 -0.04 2.82 -17.81
C MET A 38 0.46 4.04 -17.06
N LYS A 39 -0.16 4.31 -15.91
CA LYS A 39 0.29 5.31 -14.95
C LYS A 39 0.66 4.60 -13.66
N SER A 40 1.77 5.00 -13.06
CA SER A 40 2.12 4.57 -11.71
C SER A 40 0.99 4.92 -10.75
N ILE A 41 0.75 4.07 -9.75
CA ILE A 41 -0.18 4.38 -8.67
C ILE A 41 0.26 5.68 -8.00
N PRO A 42 -0.60 6.70 -7.93
CA PRO A 42 -0.26 7.93 -7.22
C PRO A 42 0.08 7.61 -5.74
N PRO A 43 1.11 8.24 -5.16
CA PRO A 43 1.60 7.93 -3.81
C PRO A 43 0.50 7.97 -2.73
N GLN A 44 -0.48 8.88 -2.88
CA GLN A 44 -1.62 9.02 -1.97
C GLN A 44 -2.48 7.75 -1.81
N HIS A 45 -2.45 6.82 -2.77
CA HIS A 45 -3.16 5.53 -2.66
C HIS A 45 -2.28 4.41 -2.09
N LEU A 46 -0.99 4.67 -1.88
CA LEU A 46 -0.03 3.75 -1.25
C LEU A 46 0.27 4.12 0.20
N THR A 47 -0.27 5.23 0.68
CA THR A 47 -0.06 5.74 2.04
C THR A 47 -1.32 5.53 2.88
N LEU A 48 -1.17 4.85 4.02
CA LEU A 48 -2.17 4.83 5.08
C LEU A 48 -1.75 5.88 6.13
N SER A 49 -2.54 6.93 6.30
CA SER A 49 -2.30 7.97 7.31
C SER A 49 -3.39 7.98 8.38
N GLY A 50 -3.03 8.46 9.58
CA GLY A 50 -3.97 8.56 10.69
C GLY A 50 -3.35 9.26 11.88
N THR A 51 -4.18 9.62 12.86
CA THR A 51 -3.74 10.24 14.11
C THR A 51 -4.02 9.29 15.27
N LEU A 52 -2.98 8.96 16.04
CA LEU A 52 -3.10 8.15 17.24
C LEU A 52 -3.25 9.07 18.47
N LYS A 53 -4.38 8.98 19.17
CA LYS A 53 -4.58 9.67 20.45
C LYS A 53 -4.19 8.75 21.60
N ILE A 54 -3.32 9.24 22.48
CA ILE A 54 -2.80 8.46 23.61
C ILE A 54 -3.49 8.88 24.90
N GLY A 55 -4.28 7.99 25.48
CA GLY A 55 -4.90 8.20 26.79
C GLY A 55 -4.03 7.79 27.97
N ASN A 56 -2.97 7.00 27.73
CA ASN A 56 -2.08 6.52 28.77
C ASN A 56 -0.92 7.49 29.00
N LEU A 57 -0.80 8.04 30.21
CA LEU A 57 0.23 9.02 30.60
C LEU A 57 1.67 8.53 30.35
N ILE A 58 1.94 7.24 30.54
CA ILE A 58 3.28 6.67 30.31
C ILE A 58 3.58 6.63 28.81
N MET A 59 2.63 6.22 27.98
CA MET A 59 2.82 6.17 26.53
C MET A 59 2.87 7.57 25.90
N ALA A 60 2.22 8.56 26.53
CA ALA A 60 2.22 9.94 26.05
C ALA A 60 3.62 10.58 26.12
N THR A 61 4.50 10.11 27.01
CA THR A 61 5.88 10.58 27.14
C THR A 61 6.88 9.80 26.29
N TRP A 62 6.42 8.81 25.53
CA TRP A 62 7.29 8.01 24.68
C TRP A 62 7.87 8.85 23.55
N SER A 63 9.17 8.62 23.30
CA SER A 63 9.85 9.25 22.17
C SER A 63 9.34 8.68 20.84
N ASN A 64 9.56 9.43 19.75
CA ASN A 64 9.28 8.96 18.40
C ASN A 64 9.97 7.62 18.09
N GLN A 65 11.14 7.35 18.67
CA GLN A 65 11.85 6.08 18.50
C GLN A 65 11.12 4.90 19.17
N MET A 66 10.56 5.11 20.37
CA MET A 66 9.73 4.11 21.05
C MET A 66 8.46 3.82 20.25
N TRP A 67 7.80 4.87 19.75
CA TRP A 67 6.63 4.72 18.87
C TRP A 67 6.95 3.98 17.58
N ARG A 68 8.06 4.34 16.90
CA ARG A 68 8.53 3.63 15.70
C ARG A 68 8.76 2.16 15.99
N THR A 69 9.29 1.80 17.17
CA THR A 69 9.51 0.40 17.55
C THR A 69 8.21 -0.40 17.62
N ILE A 70 7.17 0.15 18.25
CA ILE A 70 5.87 -0.52 18.35
C ILE A 70 5.18 -0.59 17.00
N LEU A 71 5.14 0.51 16.25
CA LEU A 71 4.53 0.54 14.92
C LEU A 71 5.23 -0.40 13.94
N ASN A 72 6.56 -0.54 14.00
CA ASN A 72 7.29 -1.52 13.20
C ASN A 72 6.96 -2.97 13.58
N ARG A 73 6.62 -3.24 14.85
CA ARG A 73 6.11 -4.57 15.25
C ARG A 73 4.74 -4.85 14.64
N VAL A 74 3.84 -3.87 14.66
CA VAL A 74 2.52 -3.98 14.01
C VAL A 74 2.71 -4.25 12.52
N LEU A 75 3.59 -3.48 11.87
CA LEU A 75 3.90 -3.69 10.46
C LEU A 75 4.42 -5.10 10.20
N ARG A 76 5.35 -5.61 11.03
CA ARG A 76 5.86 -6.98 10.90
C ARG A 76 4.76 -8.03 11.00
N VAL A 77 3.81 -7.85 11.91
CA VAL A 77 2.64 -8.74 12.04
C VAL A 77 1.82 -8.72 10.76
N LEU A 78 1.52 -7.53 10.21
CA LEU A 78 0.81 -7.38 8.95
C LEU A 78 1.55 -8.04 7.78
N SER A 79 2.87 -7.83 7.68
CA SER A 79 3.73 -8.42 6.65
C SER A 79 3.83 -9.95 6.77
N SER A 80 3.65 -10.51 7.97
CA SER A 80 3.65 -11.97 8.20
C SER A 80 2.27 -12.63 8.07
N GLY A 81 1.21 -11.84 7.96
CA GLY A 81 -0.17 -12.32 7.95
C GLY A 81 -0.73 -12.64 6.57
N PRO A 82 -2.05 -12.89 6.46
CA PRO A 82 -2.73 -13.19 5.19
C PRO A 82 -2.55 -12.13 4.09
N PHE A 83 -2.24 -10.89 4.47
CA PHE A 83 -2.01 -9.77 3.57
C PHE A 83 -0.52 -9.44 3.38
N GLY A 84 0.39 -10.34 3.73
CA GLY A 84 1.82 -10.06 3.81
C GLY A 84 2.45 -9.42 2.57
N MET A 85 2.01 -9.83 1.37
CA MET A 85 2.49 -9.26 0.10
C MET A 85 2.18 -7.76 -0.04
N ASN A 86 1.08 -7.27 0.55
CA ASN A 86 0.69 -5.86 0.48
C ASN A 86 1.56 -4.97 1.39
N PHE A 87 2.19 -5.56 2.40
CA PHE A 87 2.96 -4.86 3.43
C PHE A 87 4.46 -5.22 3.38
N GLN A 88 4.92 -5.94 2.36
CA GLN A 88 6.31 -6.41 2.29
C GLN A 88 7.33 -5.27 2.19
N ALA A 89 6.98 -4.19 1.49
CA ALA A 89 7.81 -3.01 1.30
C ALA A 89 7.29 -1.77 2.07
N ALA A 90 6.32 -1.96 2.96
CA ALA A 90 5.79 -0.87 3.76
C ALA A 90 6.83 -0.36 4.77
N SER A 91 6.69 0.90 5.17
CA SER A 91 7.54 1.53 6.18
C SER A 91 6.70 2.46 7.07
N VAL A 92 7.21 2.71 8.28
CA VAL A 92 6.56 3.59 9.25
C VAL A 92 7.21 4.96 9.21
N ASP A 93 6.38 6.00 9.09
CA ASP A 93 6.79 7.38 9.32
C ASP A 93 5.99 8.03 10.45
N ILE A 94 6.65 8.90 11.22
CA ILE A 94 6.06 9.65 12.33
C ILE A 94 6.52 11.10 12.15
N SER A 95 5.54 11.98 11.95
CA SER A 95 5.67 13.43 11.74
C SER A 95 5.16 14.22 12.93
#